data_AF-A0A0U3QRR0-F1
#
_entry.id   AF-A0A0U3QRR0-F1
#
_cell.length_a   1.000
_cell.length_b   1.000
_cell.length_c   1.000
_cell.angle_alpha   90.00
_cell.angle_beta   90.00
_cell.angle_gamma   90.00
#
_symmetry.space_group_name_H-M   'P 1'
#
loop_
_entity.id
_entity.type
_entity.pdbx_description
1 polymer ?
#
loop_
_entity_poly.entity_id
_entity_poly.type
_entity_poly.pdbx_seq_one_letter_code
_entity_poly.pdbx_strand_id
1 'polypeptide(L)'
;MDRHFALDYTLKSLEKVLDDAPRHAVRQARVVLKGAAYQVLGDMIALIGEYGLERPEEEAALSVRIEAALEARAGMLRRQMATTVGEVGRHLTGAHAATLAREHGRWASAASWELINAGESCA
;
A
#
# COMPACT_ATOMS: atom_id res chain seq x y z
N MET A 1 4.99 4.79 -4.76
CA MET A 1 4.04 4.31 -5.79
C MET A 1 4.43 2.94 -6.34
N ASP A 2 5.72 2.69 -6.59
CA ASP A 2 6.17 1.52 -7.36
C ASP A 2 5.96 0.17 -6.67
N ARG A 3 6.07 0.12 -5.33
CA ARG A 3 5.75 -1.06 -4.52
C ARG A 3 4.33 -1.59 -4.74
N HIS A 4 3.38 -0.70 -5.03
CA HIS A 4 1.98 -1.07 -5.24
C HIS A 4 1.64 -1.33 -6.71
N PHE A 5 2.56 -1.04 -7.64
CA PHE A 5 2.28 -1.06 -9.07
C PHE A 5 1.87 -2.44 -9.57
N ALA A 6 2.63 -3.49 -9.23
CA ALA A 6 2.33 -4.85 -9.68
C ALA A 6 0.96 -5.33 -9.18
N LEU A 7 0.66 -5.10 -7.89
CA LEU A 7 -0.62 -5.51 -7.29
C LEU A 7 -1.80 -4.67 -7.82
N ASP A 8 -1.69 -3.34 -7.91
CA ASP A 8 -2.75 -2.50 -8.50
C ASP A 8 -2.95 -2.85 -9.99
N TYR A 9 -1.88 -3.15 -10.72
CA TYR A 9 -1.99 -3.57 -12.12
C TYR A 9 -2.71 -4.91 -12.26
N THR A 10 -2.42 -5.90 -11.42
CA THR A 10 -3.14 -7.18 -11.39
C THR A 10 -4.61 -6.96 -11.04
N LEU A 11 -4.93 -6.17 -10.03
CA LEU A 11 -6.31 -5.84 -9.67
C LEU A 11 -7.01 -5.10 -10.80
N LYS A 12 -6.36 -4.13 -11.44
CA LYS A 12 -6.90 -3.40 -12.60
C LYS A 12 -7.15 -4.32 -13.80
N SER A 13 -6.30 -5.32 -14.02
CA SER A 13 -6.49 -6.33 -15.06
C SER A 13 -7.70 -7.22 -14.75
N LEU A 14 -7.82 -7.69 -13.51
CA LEU A 14 -8.96 -8.47 -13.03
C LEU A 14 -10.28 -7.69 -13.13
N GLU A 15 -10.29 -6.40 -12.80
CA GLU A 15 -11.49 -5.54 -12.92
C GLU A 15 -12.03 -5.49 -14.36
N LYS A 16 -11.18 -5.68 -15.38
CA LYS A 16 -11.58 -5.65 -16.80
C LYS A 16 -12.25 -6.94 -17.28
N VAL A 17 -11.95 -8.07 -16.64
CA VAL A 17 -12.38 -9.41 -17.10
C VAL A 17 -13.43 -10.04 -16.19
N LEU A 18 -13.72 -9.40 -15.07
CA LEU A 18 -14.73 -9.83 -14.10
C LEU A 18 -15.99 -8.97 -14.24
N ASP A 19 -17.13 -9.60 -13.99
CA ASP A 19 -18.45 -8.96 -13.92
C ASP A 19 -19.03 -9.03 -12.51
N ASP A 20 -20.09 -8.26 -12.26
CA ASP A 20 -20.92 -8.28 -11.06
C ASP A 20 -20.14 -8.22 -9.72
N ALA A 21 -20.44 -9.14 -8.79
CA ALA A 21 -19.88 -9.16 -7.44
C ALA A 21 -18.33 -9.29 -7.41
N PRO A 22 -17.70 -10.18 -8.20
CA PRO A 22 -16.23 -10.24 -8.31
C PRO A 22 -15.59 -8.91 -8.73
N ARG A 23 -16.21 -8.19 -9.67
CA ARG A 23 -15.75 -6.85 -10.10
C ARG A 23 -15.84 -5.83 -8.98
N HIS A 24 -16.92 -5.85 -8.20
CA HIS A 24 -17.09 -4.96 -7.04
C HIS A 24 -16.05 -5.23 -5.96
N ALA A 25 -15.76 -6.50 -5.66
CA ALA A 25 -14.72 -6.88 -4.71
C ALA A 25 -13.33 -6.37 -5.12
N VAL A 26 -12.96 -6.54 -6.40
CA VAL A 26 -11.70 -6.01 -6.94
C VAL A 26 -11.64 -4.49 -6.86
N ARG A 27 -12.76 -3.81 -7.16
CA ARG A 27 -12.82 -2.35 -7.06
C ARG A 27 -12.61 -1.87 -5.61
N GLN A 28 -13.17 -2.57 -4.62
CA GLN A 28 -12.93 -2.26 -3.21
C GLN A 28 -11.46 -2.46 -2.82
N ALA A 29 -10.79 -3.51 -3.32
CA ALA A 29 -9.36 -3.71 -3.10
C ALA A 29 -8.52 -2.51 -3.59
N ARG A 30 -8.88 -1.96 -4.75
CA ARG A 30 -8.20 -0.79 -5.31
C ARG A 30 -8.49 0.50 -4.53
N VAL A 31 -9.69 0.63 -3.95
CA VAL A 31 -10.03 1.74 -3.06
C VAL A 31 -9.21 1.68 -1.77
N VAL A 32 -8.99 0.49 -1.20
CA VAL A 32 -8.14 0.31 0.00
C VAL A 32 -6.70 0.79 -0.26
N LEU A 33 -6.09 0.41 -1.39
CA LEU A 33 -4.75 0.88 -1.76
C LEU A 33 -4.67 2.41 -1.84
N LYS A 34 -5.65 3.04 -2.49
CA LYS A 34 -5.69 4.50 -2.63
C LYS A 34 -5.95 5.20 -1.30
N GLY A 35 -6.88 4.67 -0.50
CA GLY A 35 -7.23 5.22 0.81
C GLY A 35 -6.04 5.26 1.75
N ALA A 36 -5.20 4.22 1.76
CA ALA A 36 -3.99 4.18 2.58
C ALA A 36 -2.98 5.29 2.22
N ALA A 37 -2.83 5.64 0.93
CA ALA A 37 -1.95 6.73 0.52
C ALA A 37 -2.45 8.09 1.06
N TYR A 38 -3.75 8.34 0.99
CA TYR A 38 -4.34 9.56 1.56
C TYR A 38 -4.25 9.61 3.08
N GLN A 39 -4.40 8.46 3.76
CA GLN A 39 -4.22 8.37 5.21
C GLN A 39 -2.78 8.70 5.63
N VAL A 40 -1.78 8.16 4.93
CA VAL A 40 -0.38 8.48 5.17
C VAL A 40 -0.11 9.97 5.00
N LEU A 41 -0.60 10.58 3.91
CA LEU A 41 -0.46 12.02 3.69
C LEU A 41 -1.12 12.84 4.81
N GLY A 42 -2.34 12.46 5.22
CA GLY A 42 -3.06 13.13 6.31
C GLY A 42 -2.31 13.05 7.64
N ASP A 43 -1.77 11.88 7.98
CA ASP A 43 -0.98 11.69 9.19
C ASP A 43 0.31 12.52 9.18
N MET A 44 1.01 12.59 8.03
CA MET A 44 2.21 13.41 7.89
C MET A 44 1.90 14.90 8.06
N ILE A 45 0.82 15.39 7.46
CA ILE A 45 0.38 16.79 7.63
C ILE A 45 0.04 17.07 9.09
N ALA A 46 -0.67 16.17 9.76
CA ALA A 46 -1.01 16.31 11.18
C ALA A 46 0.25 16.36 12.06
N LEU A 47 1.22 15.47 11.82
CA LEU A 47 2.49 15.45 12.56
C LEU A 47 3.31 16.73 12.34
N ILE A 48 3.37 17.27 11.13
CA ILE A 48 4.04 18.56 10.87
C ILE A 48 3.32 19.71 11.61
N GLY A 49 2.00 19.65 11.77
CA GLY A 49 1.25 20.63 12.56
C GLY A 49 1.49 20.54 14.08
N GLU A 50 1.86 19.36 14.59
CA GLU A 50 2.12 19.11 16.01
C GLU A 50 3.56 19.44 16.44
N TYR A 51 4.54 19.30 15.53
CA TYR A 51 5.96 19.52 15.81
C TYR A 51 6.46 20.81 15.15
N GLY A 52 7.03 21.73 15.94
CA GLY A 52 7.70 22.90 15.40
C GLY A 52 8.99 22.50 14.69
N LEU A 53 9.14 22.86 13.40
CA LEU A 53 10.35 22.56 12.63
C LEU A 53 11.54 23.47 12.98
N GLU A 54 11.42 24.30 14.02
CA GLU A 54 12.40 25.33 14.36
C GLU A 54 13.56 24.80 15.22
N ARG A 55 13.45 23.58 15.76
CA ARG A 55 14.46 22.98 16.64
C ARG A 55 14.95 21.63 16.09
N PRO A 56 16.28 21.40 15.97
CA PRO A 56 16.85 20.13 15.49
C PRO A 56 16.42 18.89 16.29
N GLU A 57 16.18 19.04 17.59
CA GLU A 57 15.69 17.95 18.45
C GLU A 57 14.25 17.53 18.11
N GLU A 58 13.42 18.49 17.68
CA GLU A 58 12.05 18.23 17.24
C GLU A 58 12.03 17.59 15.85
N GLU A 59 12.98 17.94 14.98
CA GLU A 59 13.15 17.33 13.65
C GLU A 59 13.49 15.84 13.75
N ALA A 60 14.43 15.46 14.63
CA ALA A 60 14.78 14.06 14.86
C ALA A 60 13.60 13.27 15.46
N ALA A 61 12.89 13.87 16.43
CA ALA A 61 11.69 13.26 17.02
C ALA A 61 10.55 13.09 16.00
N LEU A 62 10.34 14.09 15.14
CA LEU A 62 9.36 14.05 14.06
C LEU A 62 9.69 12.93 13.05
N SER A 63 10.95 12.78 12.67
CA SER A 63 11.40 11.72 11.76
C SER A 63 11.06 10.33 12.29
N VAL A 64 11.39 10.04 13.55
CA VAL A 64 11.05 8.78 14.22
C VAL A 64 9.53 8.58 14.27
N ARG A 65 8.77 9.64 14.51
CA ARG A 65 7.31 9.57 14.60
C ARG A 65 6.64 9.31 13.26
N ILE A 66 7.17 9.90 12.19
CA ILE A 66 6.76 9.65 10.80
C ILE A 66 7.05 8.19 10.43
N GLU A 67 8.24 7.68 10.70
CA GLU A 67 8.59 6.28 10.43
C GLU A 67 7.66 5.31 11.15
N ALA A 68 7.38 5.55 12.44
CA ALA A 68 6.44 4.74 13.22
C ALA A 68 5.01 4.79 12.66
N ALA A 69 4.54 5.97 12.22
CA ALA A 69 3.23 6.12 11.60
C ALA A 69 3.15 5.37 10.26
N LEU A 70 4.20 5.47 9.44
CA LEU A 70 4.30 4.76 8.16
C LEU A 70 4.28 3.25 8.34
N GLU A 71 5.02 2.69 9.30
CA GLU A 71 5.02 1.24 9.54
C GLU A 71 3.67 0.77 10.11
N ALA A 72 3.04 1.55 10.99
CA ALA A 72 1.71 1.24 11.49
C ALA A 72 0.68 1.20 10.36
N ARG A 73 0.71 2.17 9.45
CA ARG A 73 -0.16 2.22 8.26
C ARG A 73 0.14 1.08 7.28
N ALA A 74 1.41 0.76 7.06
CA ALA A 74 1.80 -0.37 6.24
C ALA A 74 1.25 -1.68 6.81
N GLY A 75 1.36 -1.89 8.13
CA GLY A 75 0.78 -3.05 8.81
C GLY A 75 -0.74 -3.13 8.68
N MET A 76 -1.45 -2.01 8.83
CA MET A 76 -2.91 -1.95 8.60
C MET A 76 -3.27 -2.30 7.16
N LEU A 77 -2.58 -1.72 6.19
CA LEU A 77 -2.80 -1.98 4.77
C LEU A 77 -2.56 -3.45 4.43
N ARG A 78 -1.49 -4.07 4.96
CA ARG A 78 -1.21 -5.51 4.79
C ARG A 78 -2.39 -6.37 5.25
N ARG A 79 -2.95 -6.08 6.43
CA ARG A 79 -4.11 -6.82 6.97
C ARG A 79 -5.36 -6.63 6.11
N GLN A 80 -5.70 -5.39 5.77
CA GLN A 80 -6.88 -5.09 4.94
C GLN A 80 -6.78 -5.73 3.55
N MET A 81 -5.59 -5.68 2.95
CA MET A 81 -5.34 -6.29 1.65
C MET A 81 -5.44 -7.82 1.72
N ALA A 82 -4.92 -8.47 2.77
CA ALA A 82 -5.05 -9.91 2.94
C ALA A 82 -6.52 -10.36 2.99
N THR A 83 -7.36 -9.63 3.74
CA THR A 83 -8.81 -9.88 3.77
C THR A 83 -9.43 -9.70 2.39
N THR A 84 -9.15 -8.59 1.72
CA THR A 84 -9.79 -8.25 0.45
C THR A 84 -9.35 -9.17 -0.69
N VAL A 85 -8.07 -9.54 -0.75
CA VAL A 85 -7.53 -10.53 -1.69
C VAL A 85 -8.13 -11.91 -1.43
N GLY A 86 -8.34 -12.29 -0.17
CA GLY A 86 -9.04 -13.52 0.18
C GLY A 86 -10.47 -13.55 -0.34
N GLU A 87 -11.20 -12.44 -0.24
CA GLU A 87 -12.55 -12.30 -0.78
C GLU A 87 -12.57 -12.39 -2.30
N VAL A 88 -11.70 -11.64 -2.99
CA VAL A 88 -11.56 -11.73 -4.45
C VAL A 88 -11.18 -13.14 -4.89
N GLY A 89 -10.27 -13.80 -4.15
CA GLY A 89 -9.82 -15.15 -4.44
C GLY A 89 -10.94 -16.20 -4.45
N ARG A 90 -11.99 -16.02 -3.63
CA ARG A 90 -13.16 -16.91 -3.62
C ARG A 90 -13.97 -16.87 -4.92
N HIS A 91 -13.81 -15.79 -5.69
CA HIS A 91 -14.50 -15.59 -6.97
C HIS A 91 -13.64 -15.95 -8.18
N LEU A 92 -12.35 -16.22 -7.97
CA LEU A 92 -11.40 -16.54 -9.03
C LEU A 92 -11.13 -18.04 -9.08
N THR A 93 -10.95 -18.56 -10.29
CA THR A 93 -10.52 -19.94 -10.51
C THR A 93 -9.25 -19.95 -11.38
N GLY A 94 -8.52 -21.07 -11.32
CA GLY A 94 -7.37 -21.34 -12.19
C GLY A 94 -6.27 -20.27 -12.15
N ALA A 95 -5.83 -19.85 -13.33
CA ALA A 95 -4.66 -18.98 -13.51
C ALA A 95 -4.80 -17.59 -12.87
N HIS A 96 -6.04 -17.06 -12.77
CA HIS A 96 -6.29 -15.75 -12.16
C HIS A 96 -6.12 -15.78 -10.65
N ALA A 97 -6.62 -16.83 -9.98
CA ALA A 97 -6.43 -17.01 -8.53
C ALA A 97 -4.95 -17.20 -8.18
N ALA A 98 -4.22 -18.01 -8.96
CA ALA A 98 -2.79 -18.24 -8.75
C ALA A 98 -1.96 -16.97 -8.97
N THR A 99 -2.30 -16.17 -9.99
CA THR A 99 -1.64 -14.88 -10.25
C THR A 99 -1.89 -13.90 -9.12
N LEU A 100 -3.14 -13.74 -8.68
CA LEU A 100 -3.47 -12.84 -7.58
C LEU A 100 -2.75 -13.22 -6.28
N ALA A 101 -2.75 -14.52 -5.94
CA ALA A 101 -2.07 -15.02 -4.74
C ALA A 101 -0.56 -14.75 -4.79
N ARG A 102 0.08 -14.97 -5.95
CA ARG A 102 1.52 -14.72 -6.15
C ARG A 102 1.87 -13.24 -5.99
N GLU A 103 1.13 -12.35 -6.64
CA GLU A 103 1.42 -10.92 -6.57
C GLU A 103 1.12 -10.34 -5.17
N HIS A 104 0.05 -10.80 -4.51
CA HIS A 104 -0.21 -10.45 -3.11
C HIS A 104 0.92 -10.94 -2.19
N GLY A 105 1.37 -12.19 -2.35
CA GLY A 105 2.47 -12.75 -1.57
C GLY A 105 3.76 -11.93 -1.71
N ARG A 106 4.15 -11.58 -2.94
CA ARG A 106 5.31 -10.72 -3.21
C ARG A 106 5.16 -9.33 -2.59
N TRP A 107 3.98 -8.73 -2.70
CA TRP A 107 3.71 -7.42 -2.12
C TRP A 107 3.76 -7.43 -0.59
N ALA A 108 3.26 -8.49 0.04
CA ALA A 108 3.21 -8.66 1.48
C ALA A 108 4.60 -8.97 2.09
N SER A 109 5.46 -9.69 1.37
CA SER A 109 6.81 -10.06 1.85
C SER A 109 7.85 -8.96 1.72
N ALA A 110 7.57 -7.87 1.01
CA ALA A 110 8.50 -6.76 0.87
C ALA A 110 8.71 -6.05 2.23
N ALA A 111 9.90 -6.18 2.80
CA ALA A 111 10.23 -5.68 4.15
C ALA A 111 10.72 -4.22 4.18
N SER A 112 11.28 -3.70 3.08
CA SER A 112 11.88 -2.36 3.04
C SER A 112 11.05 -1.37 2.21
N TRP A 113 11.10 -0.09 2.61
CA TRP A 113 10.70 1.07 1.80
C TRP A 113 11.79 1.41 0.79
N GLU A 114 12.28 0.42 0.04
CA GLU A 114 13.24 0.68 -1.03
C GLU A 114 12.57 1.53 -2.12
N LEU A 115 12.91 2.81 -2.14
CA LEU A 115 12.64 3.71 -3.23
C LEU A 115 13.46 3.23 -4.44
N ILE A 116 12.79 2.75 -5.48
CA ILE A 116 13.44 2.45 -6.78
C ILE A 116 14.07 3.72 -7.39
N ASN A 117 13.58 4.90 -6.99
CA ASN A 117 14.15 6.21 -7.36
C ASN A 117 15.11 6.79 -6.32
N ALA A 118 15.72 5.98 -5.45
CA ALA A 118 17.06 6.34 -4.95
C ALA A 118 18.05 6.20 -6.12
N GLY A 119 17.82 7.00 -7.17
CA GLY A 119 18.79 7.23 -8.22
C GLY A 119 20.03 7.75 -7.54
N GLU A 120 21.12 7.03 -7.78
CA GLU A 120 22.49 7.50 -7.76
C GLU A 120 22.60 8.97 -7.32
N SER A 121 23.03 9.20 -6.08
CA SER A 121 23.63 10.49 -5.75
C SER A 121 24.67 10.76 -6.83
N CYS A 122 24.47 11.82 -7.63
CA CYS A 122 25.51 12.32 -8.50
C CYS A 122 26.73 12.61 -7.61
N ALA A 123 27.77 11.80 -7.77
CA ALA A 123 29.12 12.07 -7.29
C ALA A 123 29.87 12.88 -8.35
#